data_AF-A0A8S3D483-F1
#
_entry.id   AF-A0A8S3D483-F1
#
_cell.length_a   1.000
_cell.length_b   1.000
_cell.length_c   1.000
_cell.angle_alpha   90.00
_cell.angle_beta   90.00
_cell.angle_gamma   90.00
#
_symmetry.space_group_name_H-M   'P 1'
#
loop_
_entity.id
_entity.type
_entity.pdbx_description
1 polymer ?
#
loop_
_entity_poly.entity_id
_entity_poly.type
_entity_poly.pdbx_seq_one_letter_code
_entity_poly.pdbx_strand_id
1 'polypeptide(L)' 'MAQYLVDVFGEYLITKPLESHPIEDNRPLPSPNDLKYKILIKNKKLHQSTTSKSTNPSEQVTVQKSDSTTTNVSDQNI' A
#
# COMPACT_ATOMS: atom_id res chain seq x y z
N MET A 1 7.95 11.91 -13.26
CA MET A 1 7.37 13.03 -12.48
C MET A 1 7.61 12.90 -10.99
N ALA A 2 7.26 11.78 -10.33
CA ALA A 2 7.45 11.62 -8.90
C ALA A 2 8.91 11.84 -8.43
N GLN A 3 9.89 11.36 -9.20
CA GLN A 3 11.32 11.51 -8.87
C GLN A 3 11.75 12.96 -8.68
N TYR A 4 11.30 13.87 -9.55
CA TYR A 4 11.65 15.30 -9.45
C TYR A 4 11.19 15.92 -8.14
N LEU A 5 9.99 15.53 -7.64
CA LEU A 5 9.49 16.02 -6.37
C LEU A 5 10.33 15.50 -5.20
N VAL A 6 10.80 14.26 -5.28
CA VAL A 6 11.69 13.68 -4.27
C VAL A 6 13.04 14.37 -4.29
N ASP A 7 13.62 14.62 -5.47
CA ASP A 7 14.93 15.26 -5.60
C ASP A 7 14.92 16.72 -5.14
N VAL A 8 13.85 17.46 -5.44
CA VAL A 8 13.74 18.89 -5.09
C VAL A 8 13.31 19.11 -3.64
N PHE A 9 12.35 18.33 -3.14
CA PHE A 9 11.78 18.56 -1.80
C PHE A 9 12.37 17.64 -0.72
N GLY A 10 12.99 16.53 -1.10
CA GLY A 10 13.71 15.64 -0.18
C GLY A 10 12.92 15.30 1.08
N GLU A 11 13.51 15.63 2.23
CA GLU A 11 12.97 15.36 3.57
C GLU A 11 11.73 16.17 3.95
N TYR A 12 11.45 17.25 3.23
CA TYR A 12 10.24 18.06 3.43
C TYR A 12 9.03 17.39 2.77
N LEU A 13 9.22 16.51 1.79
CA LEU A 13 8.15 15.75 1.17
C LEU A 13 7.72 14.58 2.03
N ILE A 14 6.44 14.52 2.41
CA ILE A 14 5.89 13.36 3.14
C ILE A 14 5.69 12.20 2.15
N THR A 15 6.54 11.19 2.26
CA THR A 15 6.49 9.97 1.44
C THR A 15 5.90 8.76 2.18
N LYS A 16 5.91 8.79 3.51
CA LYS A 16 5.39 7.74 4.40
C LYS A 16 4.35 8.32 5.36
N PRO A 17 3.41 7.50 5.86
CA PRO A 17 2.51 7.90 6.95
C PRO A 17 3.29 8.37 8.17
N LEU A 18 2.71 9.31 8.92
CA LEU A 18 3.24 9.75 10.21
C LEU A 18 2.94 8.68 11.26
N GLU A 19 3.92 8.36 12.11
CA GLU A 19 3.74 7.34 13.16
C GLU A 19 2.67 7.73 14.19
N SER A 20 2.53 9.04 14.46
CA SER A 20 1.48 9.56 15.33
C SER A 20 0.07 9.45 14.73
N HIS A 21 -0.02 9.44 13.39
CA HIS A 21 -1.28 9.45 12.65
C HIS A 21 -1.20 8.48 11.47
N PRO A 22 -1.28 7.16 11.74
CA PRO A 22 -1.40 6.15 10.69
C PRO A 22 -2.67 6.40 9.86
N ILE A 23 -2.65 5.97 8.59
CA ILE A 23 -3.75 6.17 7.64
C ILE A 23 -4.81 5.09 7.90
N GLU A 24 -5.69 5.37 8.86
CA GLU A 24 -6.83 4.53 9.22
C GLU A 24 -8.13 5.32 9.09
N ASP A 25 -9.22 4.64 8.78
CA ASP A 25 -10.53 5.26 8.68
C ASP A 25 -10.97 5.81 10.05
N ASN A 26 -11.60 6.99 10.05
CA ASN A 26 -12.11 7.68 11.24
C ASN A 26 -11.06 8.24 12.23
N ARG A 27 -9.76 8.22 11.90
CA ARG A 27 -8.74 8.94 12.68
C ARG A 27 -8.68 10.42 12.28
N PRO A 28 -8.55 11.37 13.24
CA PRO A 28 -8.37 12.77 12.92
C PRO A 28 -7.06 13.00 12.15
N LEU A 29 -7.08 13.99 11.26
CA LEU A 29 -5.88 14.45 10.55
C LEU A 29 -4.90 15.12 11.52
N PRO A 30 -3.60 15.13 11.20
CA PRO A 30 -2.59 15.85 11.97
C PRO A 30 -2.90 17.35 12.06
N SER A 31 -2.47 18.00 13.13
CA SER A 31 -2.61 19.45 13.26
C SER A 31 -1.67 20.19 12.29
N PRO A 32 -1.93 21.47 11.97
CA PRO A 32 -1.02 22.25 11.12
C PRO A 32 0.41 22.34 11.65
N ASN A 33 0.58 22.31 12.98
CA ASN A 33 1.90 22.32 13.61
C ASN A 33 2.64 21.00 13.42
N ASP A 34 1.94 19.87 13.39
CA ASP A 34 2.55 18.55 13.16
C ASP A 34 3.07 18.40 11.72
N LEU A 35 2.51 19.18 10.80
CA LEU A 35 2.86 19.23 9.37
C LEU A 35 3.73 20.43 9.02
N LYS A 36 4.26 21.15 10.02
CA LYS A 36 5.05 22.37 9.79
C LYS A 36 6.27 22.05 8.93
N TYR A 37 6.47 22.87 7.89
CA TYR A 37 7.52 22.68 6.87
C TYR A 37 7.42 21.38 6.07
N LYS A 38 6.28 20.70 6.10
CA LYS A 38 6.06 19.50 5.29
C LYS A 38 5.23 19.80 4.05
N ILE A 39 5.54 19.07 2.98
CA ILE A 39 4.87 19.14 1.69
C ILE A 39 4.03 17.86 1.51
N LEU A 40 2.75 18.05 1.22
CA LEU A 40 1.77 16.99 1.00
C LEU A 40 1.44 16.88 -0.49
N ILE A 41 1.24 15.66 -0.97
CA ILE A 41 0.78 15.41 -2.34
C ILE A 41 -0.70 15.00 -2.31
N LYS A 42 -1.58 15.86 -2.84
CA LYS A 42 -2.97 15.53 -3.10
C LYS A 42 -3.08 14.95 -4.52
N ASN A 43 -3.11 13.63 -4.63
CA ASN A 43 -3.28 12.94 -5.91
C ASN A 43 -4.17 11.70 -5.75
N LYS A 44 -4.74 11.19 -6.86
CA LYS A 44 -5.49 9.93 -6.86
C LYS A 44 -4.55 8.79 -6.46
N LYS A 45 -4.87 8.12 -5.35
CA LYS A 45 -4.16 6.90 -4.93
C LYS A 45 -4.70 5.71 -5.70
N LEU A 46 -3.81 4.82 -6.12
CA LEU A 46 -4.17 3.48 -6.55
C LEU A 46 -4.17 2.57 -5.31
N HIS A 47 -5.30 1.96 -4.97
CA HIS A 47 -5.34 0.95 -3.92
C HIS A 47 -4.66 -0.33 -4.43
N GLN A 48 -3.41 -0.55 -4.04
CA GLN A 48 -2.77 -1.84 -4.21
C GLN A 48 -3.31 -2.76 -3.10
N SER A 49 -4.22 -3.68 -3.42
CA SER A 49 -4.63 -4.71 -2.47
C SER A 49 -3.39 -5.48 -2.02
N THR A 50 -3.14 -5.50 -0.72
CA THR A 50 -1.96 -6.12 -0.11
C THR A 50 -1.97 -7.63 -0.30
N THR A 51 -1.50 -8.13 -1.45
CA THR A 51 -0.89 -9.45 -1.51
C THR A 51 0.60 -9.24 -1.20
N SER A 52 0.98 -9.74 -0.03
CA SER A 52 2.35 -9.87 0.46
C SER A 52 3.36 -10.11 -0.68
N LYS A 53 4.19 -9.11 -0.96
CA LYS A 53 5.48 -9.31 -1.63
C LYS A 53 6.57 -8.64 -0.81
N SER A 54 6.94 -9.31 0.28
CA SER A 54 8.36 -9.40 0.61
C SER A 54 8.99 -10.21 -0.50
N THR A 55 9.69 -9.58 -1.45
CA THR A 55 10.69 -10.28 -2.26
C THR A 55 11.68 -9.28 -2.84
N ASN A 56 12.94 -9.50 -2.47
CA ASN A 56 14.17 -9.05 -3.11
C ASN A 56 14.09 -9.13 -4.66
N PRO A 57 14.85 -8.31 -5.41
CA PRO A 57 14.93 -8.42 -6.86
C PRO A 57 15.93 -9.52 -7.23
N SER A 58 15.45 -10.72 -7.54
CA SER A 58 16.20 -11.73 -8.29
C SER A 58 15.22 -12.66 -8.99
N GLU A 59 15.52 -12.93 -10.25
CA GLU A 59 14.82 -13.75 -11.23
C GLU A 59 14.21 -15.05 -10.67
N GLN A 60 13.11 -15.52 -11.25
CA GLN A 60 13.03 -16.82 -11.96
C GLN A 60 11.62 -17.03 -12.55
N VAL A 61 11.64 -17.38 -13.83
CA VAL A 61 10.55 -17.86 -14.69
C VAL A 61 10.01 -19.19 -14.17
N THR A 62 8.70 -19.43 -14.23
CA THR A 62 8.11 -20.73 -14.65
C THR A 62 6.60 -20.60 -14.89
N VAL A 63 6.21 -20.93 -16.12
CA VAL A 63 4.84 -21.18 -16.60
C VAL A 63 4.30 -22.45 -15.95
N GLN A 64 3.11 -22.45 -15.35
CA GLN A 64 2.27 -23.67 -15.26
C GLN A 64 0.77 -23.35 -15.39
N LYS A 65 0.18 -23.99 -16.38
CA LYS A 65 -1.25 -24.16 -16.66
C LYS A 65 -1.67 -25.49 -16.01
N SER A 66 -2.76 -25.51 -15.24
CA SER A 66 -3.51 -26.76 -14.98
C SER A 66 -4.88 -26.47 -14.37
N ASP A 67 -5.88 -26.96 -15.09
CA ASP A 67 -7.27 -27.16 -14.71
C ASP A 67 -7.36 -28.37 -13.76
N SER A 68 -8.25 -28.35 -12.77
CA SER A 68 -8.71 -29.54 -12.02
C SER A 68 -9.93 -29.20 -11.14
N THR A 69 -11.08 -29.69 -11.59
CA THR A 69 -12.29 -29.99 -10.82
C THR A 69 -12.03 -31.03 -9.71
N THR A 70 -12.78 -30.96 -8.60
CA THR A 70 -13.45 -32.08 -7.88
C THR A 70 -13.68 -31.79 -6.38
N THR A 71 -14.96 -31.67 -6.02
CA THR A 71 -15.71 -32.28 -4.89
C THR A 71 -15.11 -32.28 -3.48
N ASN A 72 -15.85 -31.73 -2.50
CA ASN A 72 -16.38 -32.55 -1.41
C ASN A 72 -17.54 -31.90 -0.63
N VAL A 73 -18.54 -32.77 -0.43
CA VAL A 73 -19.79 -32.67 0.32
C VAL A 73 -19.57 -32.53 1.82
N SER A 74 -20.53 -31.91 2.53
CA SER A 74 -20.99 -32.31 3.87
C SER A 74 -22.29 -31.59 4.24
N ASP A 75 -23.34 -32.39 4.44
CA ASP A 75 -24.62 -32.06 5.06
C ASP A 75 -24.49 -31.44 6.47
N GLN A 76 -25.43 -30.58 6.88
CA GLN A 76 -26.37 -30.83 8.01
C GLN A 76 -27.09 -29.56 8.52
N ASN A 77 -28.42 -29.66 8.56
CA ASN A 77 -29.28 -29.41 9.73
C ASN A 77 -29.59 -27.95 10.17
N ILE A 78 -30.77 -27.45 9.77
CA ILE A 78 -32.01 -27.17 10.56
C ILE A 78 -32.90 -26.24 9.73
#